data_AF-A0A4P7KV16-F1
#
_entry.id   AF-A0A4P7KV16-F1
#
_cell.length_a   1.000
_cell.length_b   1.000
_cell.length_c   1.000
_cell.angle_alpha   90.00
_cell.angle_beta   90.00
_cell.angle_gamma   90.00
#
_symmetry.space_group_name_H-M   'P 1'
#
loop_
_entity.id
_entity.type
_entity.pdbx_description
1 polymer ?
#
loop_
_entity_poly.entity_id
_entity_poly.type
_entity_poly.pdbx_seq_one_letter_code
_entity_poly.pdbx_strand_id
1 'polypeptide(L)'
;MQNLTTEQIIEKLKNISPDCPKWLLETERFNKNKKLTKTEQMEFAEYMVKTQRSIFSFRYLISCYQRFGFSSNGHYLFTHKNASIELDSEVIENLLIHQIENPIMQEKPGEGFLPVWFFYNANDAKEQQADEKWIQNFIDEVIIDGLKLFVTQPTSYTTH
;
A
#
# COMPACT_ATOMS: atom_id res chain seq x y z
N MET A 1 9.91 -25.85 11.96
CA MET A 1 10.63 -24.78 11.21
C MET A 1 12.12 -25.00 11.38
N GLN A 2 12.91 -24.96 10.31
CA GLN A 2 14.38 -25.01 10.42
C GLN A 2 14.88 -23.75 11.15
N ASN A 3 15.75 -23.91 12.14
CA ASN A 3 16.47 -22.79 12.75
C ASN A 3 17.54 -22.30 11.77
N LEU A 4 17.24 -21.22 11.06
CA LEU A 4 18.20 -20.55 10.18
C LEU A 4 19.13 -19.68 11.01
N THR A 5 20.40 -19.63 10.66
CA THR A 5 21.32 -18.63 11.24
C THR A 5 20.99 -17.22 10.72
N THR A 6 21.45 -16.18 11.41
CA THR A 6 21.29 -14.79 10.98
C THR A 6 21.82 -14.58 9.55
N GLU A 7 22.96 -15.19 9.21
CA GLU A 7 23.54 -15.12 7.87
C GLU A 7 22.64 -15.79 6.83
N GLN A 8 22.05 -16.93 7.15
CA GLN A 8 21.11 -17.62 6.26
C GLN A 8 19.81 -16.83 6.06
N ILE A 9 19.34 -16.12 7.08
CA ILE A 9 18.18 -15.23 6.98
C ILE A 9 18.52 -14.04 6.06
N ILE A 10 19.69 -13.42 6.24
CA ILE A 10 20.13 -12.28 5.43
C ILE A 10 20.29 -12.66 3.96
N GLU A 11 20.94 -13.79 3.67
CA GLU A 11 21.07 -14.27 2.29
C GLU A 11 19.71 -14.57 1.65
N LYS A 12 18.75 -15.11 2.41
CA LYS A 12 17.38 -15.26 1.92
C LYS A 12 16.72 -13.90 1.65
N LEU A 13 16.84 -12.94 2.58
CA LEU A 13 16.26 -11.60 2.44
C LEU A 13 16.79 -10.86 1.21
N LYS A 14 18.09 -10.96 0.91
CA LYS A 14 18.69 -10.40 -0.31
C LYS A 14 18.06 -10.95 -1.59
N ASN A 15 17.67 -12.23 -1.58
CA ASN A 15 17.06 -12.88 -2.75
C ASN A 15 15.57 -12.54 -2.89
N ILE A 16 14.83 -12.39 -1.78
CA ILE A 16 13.38 -12.14 -1.82
C ILE A 16 12.99 -10.66 -1.83
N SER A 17 13.91 -9.77 -1.45
CA SER A 17 13.70 -8.32 -1.44
C SER A 17 14.92 -7.61 -2.04
N PRO A 18 15.10 -7.70 -3.38
CA PRO A 18 16.26 -7.09 -4.05
C PRO A 18 16.29 -5.56 -3.92
N ASP A 19 15.13 -4.94 -3.68
CA ASP A 19 14.98 -3.49 -3.48
C ASP A 19 15.23 -3.06 -2.03
N CYS A 20 15.50 -4.00 -1.12
CA CYS A 20 15.86 -3.69 0.26
C CYS A 20 17.20 -2.93 0.31
N PRO A 21 17.28 -1.79 1.00
CA PRO A 21 18.54 -1.07 1.14
C PRO A 21 19.63 -1.98 1.71
N LYS A 22 20.75 -2.09 1.00
CA LYS A 22 21.84 -3.03 1.35
C LYS A 22 22.31 -2.88 2.80
N TRP A 23 22.36 -1.64 3.28
CA TRP A 23 22.79 -1.31 4.64
C TRP A 23 21.82 -1.83 5.71
N LEU A 24 20.55 -2.10 5.38
CA LEU A 24 19.57 -2.68 6.31
C LEU A 24 19.85 -4.18 6.57
N LEU A 25 20.58 -4.83 5.66
CA LEU A 25 20.96 -6.24 5.72
C LEU A 25 22.42 -6.46 6.15
N GLU A 26 23.12 -5.41 6.61
CA GLU A 26 24.50 -5.49 7.11
C GLU A 26 24.54 -5.87 8.60
N THR A 27 24.99 -7.10 8.91
CA THR A 27 25.13 -7.59 10.30
C THR A 27 26.03 -6.71 11.17
N GLU A 28 27.08 -6.12 10.60
CA GLU A 28 28.03 -5.30 11.34
C GLU A 28 27.43 -4.02 11.93
N ARG A 29 26.31 -3.53 11.39
CA ARG A 29 25.65 -2.32 11.87
C ARG A 29 24.86 -2.54 13.16
N PHE A 30 24.24 -3.71 13.31
CA PHE A 30 23.46 -4.06 14.51
C PHE A 30 24.33 -4.04 15.77
N ASN A 31 25.62 -4.33 15.64
CA ASN A 31 26.57 -4.37 16.74
C ASN A 31 27.16 -2.99 17.12
N LYS A 32 26.94 -1.95 16.30
CA LYS A 32 27.65 -0.67 16.42
C LYS A 32 26.79 0.51 16.91
N ASN A 33 25.50 0.32 17.23
CA ASN A 33 24.56 1.37 17.66
C ASN A 33 24.65 2.67 16.81
N LYS A 34 24.91 2.52 15.50
CA LYS A 34 25.15 3.65 14.61
C LYS A 34 23.81 4.31 14.26
N LYS A 35 23.69 5.62 14.50
CA LYS A 35 22.52 6.41 14.08
C LYS A 35 22.41 6.42 12.56
N LEU A 36 21.17 6.33 12.05
CA LEU A 36 20.91 6.44 10.62
C LEU A 36 21.23 7.86 10.12
N THR A 37 21.93 7.95 9.00
CA THR A 37 22.10 9.22 8.28
C THR A 37 20.77 9.71 7.71
N LYS A 38 20.68 10.99 7.32
CA LYS A 38 19.46 11.50 6.69
C LYS A 38 19.11 10.74 5.40
N THR A 39 20.11 10.40 4.58
CA THR A 39 19.91 9.59 3.37
C THR A 39 19.36 8.20 3.71
N GLU A 40 19.94 7.53 4.71
CA GLU A 40 19.47 6.21 5.16
C GLU A 40 18.04 6.27 5.71
N GLN A 41 17.67 7.33 6.43
CA GLN A 41 16.29 7.53 6.88
C GLN A 41 15.32 7.67 5.70
N MET A 42 15.71 8.38 4.64
CA MET A 42 14.90 8.56 3.43
C MET A 42 14.77 7.25 2.64
N GLU A 43 15.87 6.54 2.42
CA GLU A 43 15.87 5.22 1.75
C GLU A 43 15.03 4.21 2.51
N PHE A 44 15.15 4.20 3.84
CA PHE A 44 14.33 3.35 4.70
C PHE A 44 12.85 3.70 4.59
N ALA A 45 12.49 4.97 4.68
CA ALA A 45 11.09 5.40 4.56
C ALA A 45 10.50 5.02 3.21
N GLU A 46 11.23 5.22 2.11
CA GLU A 46 10.77 4.84 0.77
C GLU A 46 10.55 3.32 0.67
N TYR A 47 11.51 2.51 1.13
CA TYR A 47 11.39 1.05 1.12
C TYR A 47 10.19 0.58 1.97
N MET A 48 10.02 1.16 3.15
CA MET A 48 8.91 0.83 4.04
C MET A 48 7.56 1.24 3.46
N VAL A 49 7.46 2.41 2.81
CA VAL A 49 6.22 2.85 2.14
C VAL A 49 5.84 1.89 1.03
N LYS A 50 6.78 1.49 0.15
CA LYS A 50 6.52 0.50 -0.90
C LYS A 50 6.00 -0.81 -0.31
N THR A 51 6.67 -1.30 0.74
CA THR A 51 6.27 -2.54 1.42
C THR A 51 4.88 -2.42 2.04
N GLN A 52 4.59 -1.32 2.75
CA GLN A 52 3.29 -1.09 3.38
C GLN A 52 2.17 -0.94 2.36
N ARG A 53 2.42 -0.22 1.26
CA ARG A 53 1.47 -0.08 0.17
C ARG A 53 1.06 -1.44 -0.39
N SER A 54 2.02 -2.32 -0.69
CA SER A 54 1.71 -3.67 -1.15
C SER A 54 0.95 -4.49 -0.11
N ILE A 55 1.30 -4.37 1.18
CA ILE A 55 0.55 -5.03 2.27
C ILE A 55 -0.90 -4.55 2.33
N PHE A 56 -1.15 -3.24 2.29
CA PHE A 56 -2.50 -2.67 2.30
C PHE A 56 -3.29 -3.05 1.05
N SER A 57 -2.64 -3.07 -0.12
CA SER A 57 -3.23 -3.56 -1.37
C SER A 57 -3.68 -5.02 -1.25
N PHE A 58 -2.82 -5.93 -0.79
CA PHE A 58 -3.20 -7.33 -0.59
C PHE A 58 -4.28 -7.51 0.49
N ARG A 59 -4.21 -6.77 1.60
CA ARG A 59 -5.26 -6.80 2.63
C ARG A 59 -6.63 -6.38 2.05
N TYR A 60 -6.64 -5.34 1.22
CA TYR A 60 -7.85 -4.88 0.56
C TYR A 60 -8.42 -5.93 -0.41
N LEU A 61 -7.57 -6.57 -1.22
CA LEU A 61 -8.00 -7.63 -2.13
C LEU A 61 -8.55 -8.85 -1.37
N ILE A 62 -7.91 -9.26 -0.27
CA ILE A 62 -8.43 -10.33 0.61
C ILE A 62 -9.81 -9.94 1.16
N SER A 63 -9.98 -8.70 1.61
CA SER A 63 -11.28 -8.17 2.05
C SER A 63 -12.33 -8.18 0.92
N CYS A 64 -11.93 -7.87 -0.31
CA CYS A 64 -12.80 -7.98 -1.48
C CYS A 64 -13.21 -9.42 -1.77
N TYR A 65 -12.27 -10.37 -1.73
CA TYR A 65 -12.59 -11.79 -1.87
C TYR A 65 -13.58 -12.25 -0.80
N GLN A 66 -13.38 -11.85 0.45
CA GLN A 66 -14.30 -12.18 1.55
C GLN A 66 -15.70 -11.59 1.34
N ARG A 67 -15.81 -10.42 0.72
CA ARG A 67 -17.09 -9.70 0.51
C ARG A 67 -17.81 -10.08 -0.78
N PHE A 68 -17.07 -10.36 -1.85
CA PHE A 68 -17.60 -10.42 -3.22
C PHE A 68 -17.12 -11.63 -4.03
N GLY A 69 -16.10 -12.36 -3.54
CA GLY A 69 -15.53 -13.51 -4.22
C GLY A 69 -14.63 -13.16 -5.42
N PHE A 70 -14.48 -14.13 -6.32
CA PHE A 70 -13.71 -14.02 -7.56
C PHE A 70 -14.65 -13.96 -8.77
N SER A 71 -14.16 -13.34 -9.85
CA SER A 71 -14.79 -13.44 -11.16
C SER A 71 -14.59 -14.84 -11.75
N SER A 72 -15.28 -15.12 -12.87
CA SER A 72 -15.05 -16.33 -13.66
C SER A 72 -13.61 -16.44 -14.18
N ASN A 73 -12.87 -15.32 -14.25
CA ASN A 73 -11.47 -15.27 -14.66
C ASN A 73 -10.49 -15.42 -13.49
N GLY A 74 -10.98 -15.54 -12.25
CA GLY A 74 -10.16 -15.68 -11.05
C GLY A 74 -9.64 -14.36 -10.47
N HIS A 75 -10.13 -13.20 -10.92
CA HIS A 75 -9.75 -11.90 -10.37
C HIS A 75 -10.63 -11.49 -9.20
N TYR A 76 -10.10 -10.70 -8.27
CA TYR A 76 -10.85 -10.19 -7.12
C TYR A 76 -11.99 -9.29 -7.61
N LEU A 77 -13.20 -9.48 -7.08
CA LEU A 77 -14.34 -8.65 -7.43
C LEU A 77 -14.55 -7.55 -6.40
N PHE A 78 -14.95 -6.38 -6.87
CA PHE A 78 -15.66 -5.39 -6.08
C PHE A 78 -17.05 -5.17 -6.67
N THR A 79 -18.09 -5.30 -5.85
CA THR A 79 -19.47 -5.16 -6.29
C THR A 79 -20.19 -4.08 -5.51
N HIS A 80 -20.78 -3.12 -6.22
CA HIS A 80 -21.65 -2.10 -5.65
C HIS A 80 -22.93 -1.96 -6.47
N LYS A 81 -24.08 -2.18 -5.81
CA LYS A 81 -25.41 -2.22 -6.46
C LYS A 81 -25.42 -3.21 -7.64
N ASN A 82 -25.60 -2.71 -8.86
CA ASN A 82 -25.72 -3.52 -10.07
C ASN A 82 -24.43 -3.51 -10.92
N ALA A 83 -23.32 -3.02 -10.37
CA ALA A 83 -22.04 -2.94 -11.06
C ALA A 83 -20.97 -3.71 -10.29
N SER A 84 -20.14 -4.43 -11.04
CA SER A 84 -18.99 -5.16 -10.53
C SER A 84 -17.77 -4.82 -11.38
N ILE A 85 -16.61 -4.71 -10.74
CA ILE A 85 -15.31 -4.57 -11.41
C ILE A 85 -14.34 -5.62 -10.88
N GLU A 86 -13.42 -6.02 -11.75
CA GLU A 86 -12.26 -6.83 -11.37
C GLU A 86 -11.15 -5.91 -10.86
N LEU A 87 -10.46 -6.38 -9.83
CA LEU A 87 -9.35 -5.68 -9.17
C LEU A 87 -8.13 -6.59 -9.08
N ASP A 88 -6.97 -5.97 -9.22
CA ASP A 88 -5.67 -6.56 -8.92
C ASP A 88 -4.88 -5.63 -7.99
N SER A 89 -3.68 -6.07 -7.60
CA SER A 89 -2.85 -5.31 -6.68
C SER A 89 -2.34 -4.01 -7.30
N GLU A 90 -2.09 -3.99 -8.61
CA GLU A 90 -1.56 -2.82 -9.32
C GLU A 90 -2.58 -1.68 -9.32
N VAL A 91 -3.86 -1.98 -9.55
CA VAL A 91 -4.95 -0.99 -9.47
C VAL A 91 -4.99 -0.33 -8.09
N ILE A 92 -4.93 -1.13 -7.03
CA ILE A 92 -5.01 -0.61 -5.65
C ILE A 92 -3.74 0.14 -5.26
N GLU A 93 -2.56 -0.36 -5.62
CA GLU A 93 -1.30 0.35 -5.35
C GLU A 93 -1.25 1.70 -6.07
N ASN A 94 -1.67 1.76 -7.34
CA ASN A 94 -1.72 3.01 -8.09
C ASN A 94 -2.70 4.01 -7.47
N LEU A 95 -3.88 3.54 -7.01
CA LEU A 95 -4.83 4.38 -6.28
C LEU A 95 -4.19 4.96 -5.02
N LEU A 96 -3.52 4.15 -4.20
CA LEU A 96 -2.84 4.60 -2.99
C LEU A 96 -1.74 5.63 -3.29
N ILE A 97 -0.90 5.38 -4.32
CA ILE A 97 0.13 6.33 -4.77
C ILE A 97 -0.49 7.68 -5.11
N HIS A 98 -1.51 7.69 -5.96
CA HIS A 98 -2.04 8.93 -6.51
C HIS A 98 -2.94 9.69 -5.55
N GLN A 99 -3.71 9.00 -4.72
CA GLN A 99 -4.73 9.64 -3.89
C GLN A 99 -4.30 9.83 -2.43
N ILE A 100 -3.26 9.14 -1.97
CA ILE A 100 -2.77 9.26 -0.59
C ILE A 100 -1.31 9.71 -0.58
N GLU A 101 -0.41 8.96 -1.20
CA GLU A 101 1.03 9.18 -1.04
C GLU A 101 1.48 10.50 -1.68
N ASN A 102 1.11 10.73 -2.93
CA ASN A 102 1.47 11.95 -3.66
C ASN A 102 0.92 13.22 -2.99
N PRO A 103 -0.38 13.29 -2.59
CA PRO A 103 -0.89 14.43 -1.83
C PRO A 103 -0.11 14.69 -0.53
N ILE A 104 0.17 13.65 0.26
CA ILE A 104 0.95 13.80 1.50
C ILE A 104 2.36 14.35 1.21
N MET A 105 3.01 13.88 0.15
CA MET A 105 4.34 14.36 -0.25
C MET A 105 4.31 15.81 -0.77
N GLN A 106 3.21 16.23 -1.40
CA GLN A 106 3.02 17.60 -1.88
C GLN A 106 2.81 18.59 -0.73
N GLU A 107 2.09 18.20 0.33
CA GLU A 107 1.87 19.02 1.52
C GLU A 107 3.16 19.25 2.35
N LYS A 108 4.11 18.32 2.29
CA LYS A 108 5.38 18.39 3.03
C LYS A 108 6.60 18.26 2.12
N PRO A 109 6.84 19.25 1.24
CA PRO A 109 7.95 19.19 0.30
C PRO A 109 9.28 19.13 1.05
N GLY A 110 10.14 18.17 0.68
CA GLY A 110 11.47 17.98 1.28
C GLY A 110 11.53 16.96 2.43
N GLU A 111 10.40 16.47 2.93
CA GLU A 111 10.35 15.35 3.89
C GLU A 111 10.35 13.96 3.20
N GLY A 112 10.19 13.94 1.87
CA GLY A 112 10.20 12.70 1.08
C GLY A 112 9.09 11.75 1.53
N PHE A 113 9.42 10.47 1.69
CA PHE A 113 8.48 9.42 2.09
C PHE A 113 8.22 9.33 3.61
N LEU A 114 8.91 10.09 4.45
CA LEU A 114 8.73 10.02 5.90
C LEU A 114 7.28 10.29 6.35
N PRO A 115 6.59 11.33 5.85
CA PRO A 115 5.20 11.59 6.25
C PRO A 115 4.24 10.47 5.82
N VAL A 116 4.48 9.89 4.64
CA VAL A 116 3.70 8.76 4.11
C VAL A 116 3.90 7.52 4.97
N TRP A 117 5.16 7.25 5.36
CA TRP A 117 5.48 6.15 6.26
C TRP A 117 4.77 6.31 7.61
N PHE A 118 4.77 7.51 8.20
CA PHE A 118 4.04 7.78 9.43
C PHE A 118 2.53 7.61 9.27
N PHE A 119 1.96 8.04 8.14
CA PHE A 119 0.56 7.84 7.84
C PHE A 119 0.16 6.35 7.85
N TYR A 120 0.88 5.50 7.12
CA TYR A 120 0.57 4.06 7.09
C TYR A 120 0.72 3.39 8.45
N ASN A 121 1.75 3.73 9.24
CA ASN A 121 1.90 3.19 10.60
C ASN A 121 0.77 3.63 11.53
N ALA A 122 0.38 4.91 11.47
CA ALA A 122 -0.72 5.43 12.28
C ALA A 122 -2.05 4.77 11.88
N ASN A 123 -2.28 4.54 10.58
CA ASN A 123 -3.46 3.84 10.10
C ASN A 123 -3.48 2.37 10.57
N ASP A 124 -2.39 1.62 10.39
CA ASP A 124 -2.30 0.22 10.83
C ASP A 124 -2.53 0.08 12.35
N ALA A 125 -1.97 0.99 13.14
CA ALA A 125 -2.19 1.01 14.58
C ALA A 125 -3.67 1.26 14.94
N LYS A 126 -4.34 2.19 14.25
CA LYS A 126 -5.77 2.47 14.47
C LYS A 126 -6.67 1.31 14.05
N GLU A 127 -6.37 0.66 12.93
CA GLU A 127 -7.12 -0.51 12.47
C GLU A 127 -7.05 -1.65 13.50
N GLN A 128 -5.86 -1.89 14.07
CA GLN A 128 -5.66 -2.93 15.08
C GLN A 128 -6.29 -2.61 16.45
N GLN A 129 -6.32 -1.33 16.84
CA GLN A 129 -6.75 -0.92 18.19
C GLN A 129 -8.24 -0.55 18.27
N ALA A 130 -8.79 0.01 17.18
CA ALA A 130 -10.12 0.61 17.17
C ALA A 130 -11.03 0.04 16.06
N ASP A 131 -10.59 -0.95 15.29
CA ASP A 131 -11.27 -1.48 14.10
C ASP A 131 -11.62 -0.37 13.07
N GLU A 132 -10.85 0.71 13.07
CA GLU A 132 -11.00 1.83 12.14
C GLU A 132 -10.37 1.47 10.78
N LYS A 133 -11.19 0.97 9.85
CA LYS A 133 -10.77 0.55 8.49
C LYS A 133 -10.68 1.70 7.48
N TRP A 134 -10.01 2.80 7.85
CA TRP A 134 -10.02 4.04 7.06
C TRP A 134 -9.55 3.83 5.62
N ILE A 135 -8.41 3.17 5.39
CA ILE A 135 -7.90 2.91 4.02
C ILE A 135 -8.88 2.06 3.21
N GLN A 136 -9.47 1.01 3.80
CA GLN A 136 -10.46 0.18 3.10
C GLN A 136 -11.69 1.01 2.70
N ASN A 137 -12.23 1.79 3.63
CA ASN A 137 -13.41 2.63 3.39
C ASN A 137 -13.12 3.69 2.32
N PHE A 138 -11.93 4.29 2.38
CA PHE A 138 -11.47 5.25 1.38
C PHE A 138 -11.41 4.62 -0.03
N ILE A 139 -10.81 3.44 -0.16
CA ILE A 139 -10.75 2.74 -1.45
C ILE A 139 -12.16 2.38 -1.94
N ASP A 140 -13.03 1.88 -1.06
CA ASP A 140 -14.42 1.56 -1.40
C ASP A 140 -15.16 2.80 -1.94
N GLU A 141 -15.02 3.96 -1.28
CA GLU A 141 -15.62 5.23 -1.70
C GLU A 141 -15.13 5.67 -3.08
N VAL A 142 -13.81 5.65 -3.32
CA VAL A 142 -13.22 6.02 -4.62
C VAL A 142 -13.73 5.11 -5.73
N ILE A 143 -13.78 3.79 -5.50
CA ILE A 143 -14.30 2.83 -6.48
C ILE A 143 -15.79 3.06 -6.73
N ILE A 144 -16.58 3.27 -5.68
CA ILE A 144 -18.02 3.56 -5.80
C ILE A 144 -18.26 4.82 -6.62
N ASP A 145 -17.49 5.88 -6.39
CA ASP A 145 -17.61 7.12 -7.15
C ASP A 145 -17.19 6.94 -8.60
N GLY A 146 -16.13 6.17 -8.86
CA GLY A 146 -15.75 5.77 -10.22
C GLY A 146 -16.86 5.00 -10.93
N LEU A 147 -17.46 4.00 -10.27
CA LEU A 147 -18.58 3.22 -10.83
C LEU A 147 -19.78 4.08 -11.17
N LYS A 148 -20.10 5.11 -10.38
CA LYS A 148 -21.21 6.03 -10.69
C LYS A 148 -21.03 6.67 -12.06
N LEU A 149 -19.81 7.05 -12.45
CA LEU A 149 -19.51 7.67 -13.74
C LEU A 149 -19.80 6.75 -14.93
N PHE A 150 -19.66 5.42 -14.76
CA PHE A 150 -19.97 4.44 -15.80
C PHE A 150 -21.46 4.10 -15.89
N VAL A 151 -22.21 4.26 -14.81
CA VAL A 151 -23.64 3.89 -14.73
C VAL A 151 -24.56 5.08 -15.00
N THR A 152 -24.12 6.31 -14.76
CA THR A 152 -24.85 7.51 -15.18
C THR A 152 -24.79 7.67 -16.69
N GLN A 153 -25.95 7.65 -17.36
CA GLN A 153 -26.07 8.08 -18.76
C GLN A 153 -25.43 9.47 -18.93
N PRO A 154 -24.78 9.76 -20.08
CA PRO A 154 -24.16 11.04 -20.29
C PRO A 154 -25.23 12.12 -20.18
N THR A 155 -25.13 12.95 -19.15
CA THR A 155 -25.82 14.25 -19.17
C THR A 155 -25.17 14.99 -20.32
N SER A 156 -25.97 15.21 -21.38
CA SER A 156 -25.64 15.97 -22.57
C SER A 156 -24.66 17.09 -22.22
N TYR A 157 -23.43 16.99 -22.74
CA TYR A 157 -22.49 18.09 -22.69
C TYR A 157 -23.19 19.29 -23.33
N THR A 158 -23.58 20.27 -22.51
CA THR A 158 -23.96 21.59 -23.00
C THR A 158 -22.74 22.15 -23.68
N THR A 159 -22.86 22.28 -25.00
CA THR A 159 -21.94 22.99 -25.87
C THR A 159 -21.86 24.43 -25.38
N HIS A 160 -20.66 24.88 -25.02
CA HIS A 160 -20.34 26.29 -24.86
C HIS A 160 -19.97 26.90 -26.21
#